data_AF-A0A4S8MH79-F1
#
_entry.id   AF-A0A4S8MH79-F1
#
_cell.length_a   1.000
_cell.length_b   1.000
_cell.length_c   1.000
_cell.angle_alpha   90.00
_cell.angle_beta   90.00
_cell.angle_gamma   90.00
#
_symmetry.space_group_name_H-M   'P 1'
#
loop_
_entity.id
_entity.type
_entity.pdbx_description
1 polymer ?
#
loop_
_entity_poly.entity_id
_entity_poly.type
_entity_poly.pdbx_seq_one_letter_code
_entity_poly.pdbx_strand_id
1 'polypeptide(L)'
;MNINIKDGMVLSYGNSFFRGPAPSIMGNPAVEAVRHPHREYCEELTEELFKHHSQFRQSYGDQVPMDNGRAAEYQQFAAPLVHLHESHCQHHELPYEMAETKPAADPADLRPALLQFMIAATPKSNVVNDILGNYDEHLNKMSITGSHHFAPTDDPAHLFVDNVPDTVNPVKAHLAYVQVPTEDGRSTELQLVWKFEVEMQNNWYEASVSAIAPHRIISVVDWASNALIPMYDTKSYGI
;
A
#
# COMPACT_ATOMS: atom_id res chain seq x y z
N MET A 1 -2.22 -24.54 5.75
CA MET A 1 -3.23 -25.46 5.18
C MET A 1 -4.52 -25.06 5.83
N ASN A 2 -5.44 -24.52 5.05
CA ASN A 2 -6.66 -23.89 5.54
C ASN A 2 -7.78 -24.91 5.32
N ILE A 3 -8.45 -25.34 6.38
CA ILE A 3 -9.48 -26.37 6.34
C ILE A 3 -10.72 -25.83 7.05
N ASN A 4 -11.85 -25.79 6.34
CA ASN A 4 -13.15 -25.48 6.91
C ASN A 4 -13.94 -26.77 7.08
N ILE A 5 -14.31 -27.10 8.32
CA ILE A 5 -15.06 -28.31 8.66
C ILE A 5 -16.38 -27.92 9.30
N LYS A 6 -17.46 -28.56 8.88
CA LYS A 6 -18.77 -28.48 9.53
C LYS A 6 -19.38 -29.88 9.63
N ASP A 7 -19.87 -30.24 10.80
CA ASP A 7 -20.53 -31.53 11.09
C ASP A 7 -19.70 -32.77 10.72
N GLY A 8 -18.38 -32.69 10.94
CA GLY A 8 -17.44 -33.77 10.59
C GLY A 8 -17.14 -33.88 9.08
N MET A 9 -17.72 -33.00 8.26
CA MET A 9 -17.47 -32.93 6.83
C MET A 9 -16.56 -31.74 6.49
N VAL A 10 -15.50 -32.00 5.72
CA VAL A 10 -14.65 -30.94 5.17
C VAL A 10 -15.44 -30.21 4.09
N LEU A 11 -15.80 -28.95 4.34
CA LEU A 11 -16.52 -28.10 3.40
C LEU A 11 -15.58 -27.52 2.33
N SER A 12 -14.36 -27.17 2.73
CA SER A 12 -13.31 -26.74 1.82
C SER A 12 -11.95 -26.95 2.45
N TYR A 13 -10.95 -27.26 1.62
CA TYR A 13 -9.55 -27.26 2.00
C TYR A 13 -8.73 -26.56 0.92
N GLY A 14 -7.71 -25.82 1.35
CA GLY A 14 -6.79 -25.12 0.46
C GLY A 14 -5.41 -25.02 1.09
N ASN A 15 -4.38 -25.06 0.26
CA ASN A 15 -3.02 -24.72 0.69
C ASN A 15 -2.52 -23.49 -0.06
N SER A 16 -2.66 -22.33 0.58
CA SER A 16 -2.03 -21.08 0.15
C SER A 16 -0.54 -21.05 0.48
N PHE A 17 0.15 -22.18 0.31
CA PHE A 17 1.60 -22.26 0.52
C PHE A 17 2.26 -22.30 -0.84
N PHE A 18 3.28 -21.45 -1.00
CA PHE A 18 4.19 -21.50 -2.12
C PHE A 18 4.75 -22.92 -2.29
N ARG A 19 4.62 -23.47 -3.50
CA ARG A 19 5.08 -24.85 -3.84
C ARG A 19 6.36 -24.87 -4.68
N GLY A 20 6.96 -23.71 -4.95
CA GLY A 20 8.16 -23.59 -5.76
C GLY A 20 9.46 -23.82 -4.99
N PRO A 21 10.62 -23.76 -5.68
CA PRO A 21 11.93 -23.88 -5.04
C PRO A 21 12.17 -22.72 -4.06
N ALA A 22 12.91 -22.98 -2.98
CA ALA A 22 13.27 -21.93 -2.03
C ALA A 22 13.92 -20.74 -2.79
N PRO A 23 13.48 -19.49 -2.53
CA PRO A 23 14.05 -18.31 -3.17
C PRO A 23 15.56 -18.22 -2.90
N SER A 24 16.32 -17.71 -3.87
CA SER A 24 17.72 -17.37 -3.61
C SER A 24 17.79 -16.27 -2.55
N ILE A 25 18.82 -16.33 -1.71
CA ILE A 25 19.06 -15.32 -0.68
C ILE A 25 19.22 -13.97 -1.40
N MET A 26 18.30 -13.04 -1.12
CA MET A 26 18.25 -11.70 -1.74
C MET A 26 17.97 -11.68 -3.26
N GLY A 27 17.39 -12.76 -3.82
CA GLY A 27 16.85 -12.74 -5.17
C GLY A 27 15.34 -12.54 -5.16
N ASN A 28 14.86 -11.61 -5.98
CA ASN A 28 13.45 -11.57 -6.38
C ASN A 28 13.28 -12.30 -7.73
N PRO A 29 12.17 -13.02 -7.94
CA PRO A 29 11.78 -13.44 -9.28
C PRO A 29 11.69 -12.22 -10.20
N ALA A 30 11.91 -12.41 -11.51
CA ALA A 30 11.89 -11.34 -12.49
C ALA A 30 10.68 -10.42 -12.26
N VAL A 31 10.94 -9.11 -12.14
CA VAL A 31 9.94 -8.08 -11.80
C VAL A 31 8.71 -8.16 -12.72
N GLU A 32 8.91 -8.63 -13.95
CA GLU A 32 7.91 -8.81 -15.00
C GLU A 32 6.93 -9.98 -14.77
N ALA A 33 7.26 -10.99 -13.97
CA ALA A 33 6.44 -12.20 -13.82
C ALA A 33 5.37 -12.12 -12.71
N VAL A 34 5.29 -10.99 -12.00
CA VAL A 34 4.48 -10.87 -10.79
C VAL A 34 3.57 -9.66 -10.83
N ARG A 35 2.30 -9.85 -10.43
CA ARG A 35 1.30 -8.78 -10.38
C ARG A 35 1.76 -7.60 -9.52
N HIS A 36 1.19 -6.45 -9.81
CA HIS A 36 1.44 -5.18 -9.14
C HIS A 36 0.13 -4.66 -8.49
N PRO A 37 -0.28 -5.20 -7.32
CA PRO A 37 -1.62 -4.96 -6.78
C PRO A 37 -1.98 -3.48 -6.60
N HIS A 38 -1.05 -2.65 -6.11
CA HIS A 38 -1.31 -1.22 -5.89
C HIS A 38 -1.46 -0.45 -7.19
N ARG A 39 -0.59 -0.72 -8.17
CA ARG A 39 -0.64 -0.08 -9.50
C ARG A 39 -1.88 -0.51 -10.27
N GLU A 40 -2.13 -1.81 -10.36
CA GLU A 40 -3.31 -2.35 -11.06
C GLU A 40 -4.60 -1.79 -10.46
N TYR A 41 -4.70 -1.71 -9.13
CA TYR A 41 -5.83 -1.08 -8.45
C TYR A 41 -6.01 0.40 -8.85
N CYS A 42 -4.91 1.15 -8.91
CA CYS A 42 -4.95 2.58 -9.26
C CYS A 42 -5.27 2.82 -10.75
N GLU A 43 -4.80 1.95 -11.64
CA GLU A 43 -5.15 1.94 -13.05
C GLU A 43 -6.66 1.64 -13.22
N GLU A 44 -7.17 0.58 -12.60
CA GLU A 44 -8.59 0.22 -12.61
C GLU A 44 -9.47 1.34 -12.04
N LEU A 45 -9.06 1.98 -10.93
CA LEU A 45 -9.79 3.09 -10.33
C LEU A 45 -9.82 4.31 -11.26
N THR A 46 -8.72 4.59 -11.97
CA THR A 46 -8.63 5.68 -12.95
C THR A 46 -9.56 5.43 -14.13
N GLU A 47 -9.62 4.19 -14.63
CA GLU A 47 -10.54 3.79 -15.70
C GLU A 47 -12.01 3.93 -15.29
N GLU A 48 -12.38 3.47 -14.10
CA GLU A 48 -13.75 3.61 -13.61
C GLU A 48 -14.12 5.08 -13.38
N LEU A 49 -13.21 5.91 -12.85
CA LEU A 49 -13.42 7.36 -12.76
C LEU A 49 -13.70 7.99 -14.14
N PHE A 50 -12.90 7.65 -15.14
CA PHE A 50 -13.07 8.16 -16.50
C PHE A 50 -14.40 7.68 -17.12
N LYS A 51 -14.73 6.40 -16.95
CA LYS A 51 -15.96 5.80 -17.43
C LYS A 51 -17.19 6.46 -16.80
N HIS A 52 -17.22 6.63 -15.48
CA HIS A 52 -18.30 7.33 -14.79
C HIS A 52 -18.42 8.80 -15.21
N HIS A 53 -17.30 9.50 -15.36
CA HIS A 53 -17.30 10.87 -15.87
C HIS A 53 -17.81 10.96 -17.32
N SER A 54 -17.46 10.01 -18.18
CA SER A 54 -17.95 9.96 -19.56
C SER A 54 -19.44 9.64 -19.65
N GLN A 55 -19.95 8.70 -18.83
CA GLN A 55 -21.38 8.38 -18.74
C GLN A 55 -22.19 9.57 -18.26
N PHE A 56 -21.67 10.32 -17.28
CA PHE A 56 -22.26 11.57 -16.85
C PHE A 56 -22.32 12.56 -18.02
N ARG A 57 -21.20 12.83 -18.71
CA ARG A 57 -21.20 13.72 -19.89
C ARG A 57 -22.17 13.27 -21.00
N GLN A 58 -22.22 11.98 -21.31
CA GLN A 58 -23.14 11.43 -22.33
C GLN A 58 -24.62 11.58 -21.95
N SER A 59 -24.95 11.49 -20.66
CA SER A 59 -26.32 11.66 -20.18
C SER A 59 -26.83 13.10 -20.30
N TYR A 60 -25.93 14.08 -20.41
CA TYR A 60 -26.28 15.51 -20.35
C TYR A 60 -25.80 16.36 -21.54
N GLY A 61 -24.99 15.81 -22.46
CA GLY A 61 -24.40 16.55 -23.59
C GLY A 61 -23.35 17.59 -23.15
N ASP A 62 -22.94 18.47 -24.06
CA ASP A 62 -21.94 19.54 -23.78
C ASP A 62 -22.49 20.70 -22.93
N GLN A 63 -23.80 20.74 -22.66
CA GLN A 63 -24.44 21.76 -21.84
C GLN A 63 -24.86 21.14 -20.49
N VAL A 64 -24.04 21.34 -19.46
CA VAL A 64 -24.42 21.05 -18.08
C VAL A 64 -25.33 22.20 -17.61
N PRO A 65 -26.64 22.00 -17.41
CA PRO A 65 -27.48 23.04 -16.85
C PRO A 65 -26.96 23.35 -15.45
N MET A 66 -26.77 24.63 -15.14
CA MET A 66 -26.36 25.10 -13.82
C MET A 66 -27.53 24.97 -12.84
N ASP A 67 -27.94 23.73 -12.57
CA ASP A 67 -28.94 23.35 -11.59
C ASP A 67 -28.23 22.80 -10.35
N ASN A 68 -28.42 23.49 -9.21
CA ASN A 68 -27.74 23.18 -7.96
C ASN A 68 -28.03 21.76 -7.46
N GLY A 69 -29.20 21.17 -7.78
CA GLY A 69 -29.53 19.81 -7.34
C GLY A 69 -28.66 18.74 -8.00
N ARG A 70 -28.36 18.90 -9.29
CA ARG A 70 -27.68 17.87 -10.10
C ARG A 70 -26.16 17.94 -10.01
N ALA A 71 -25.62 19.15 -9.86
CA ALA A 71 -24.21 19.32 -9.50
C ALA A 71 -23.92 18.67 -8.13
N ALA A 72 -24.85 18.81 -7.17
CA ALA A 72 -24.74 18.17 -5.86
C ALA A 72 -24.84 16.64 -5.94
N GLU A 73 -25.70 16.07 -6.79
CA GLU A 73 -25.78 14.61 -7.02
C GLU A 73 -24.49 14.05 -7.63
N TYR A 74 -23.94 14.72 -8.66
CA TYR A 74 -22.64 14.31 -9.23
C TYR A 74 -21.53 14.41 -8.19
N GLN A 75 -21.50 15.49 -7.41
CA GLN A 75 -20.49 15.70 -6.39
C GLN A 75 -20.62 14.67 -5.26
N GLN A 76 -21.83 14.30 -4.84
CA GLN A 76 -22.03 13.23 -3.84
C GLN A 76 -21.57 11.86 -4.36
N PHE A 77 -21.79 11.57 -5.64
CA PHE A 77 -21.38 10.30 -6.24
C PHE A 77 -19.89 10.24 -6.58
N ALA A 78 -19.34 11.30 -7.17
CA ALA A 78 -17.96 11.34 -7.66
C ALA A 78 -16.95 11.71 -6.57
N ALA A 79 -17.32 12.52 -5.58
CA ALA A 79 -16.36 12.95 -4.54
C ALA A 79 -15.74 11.78 -3.76
N PRO A 80 -16.45 10.69 -3.41
CA PRO A 80 -15.82 9.54 -2.77
C PRO A 80 -14.76 8.87 -3.66
N LEU A 81 -15.05 8.67 -4.95
CA LEU A 81 -14.10 8.04 -5.88
C LEU A 81 -12.90 8.93 -6.18
N VAL A 82 -13.12 10.24 -6.36
CA VAL A 82 -12.06 11.22 -6.56
C VAL A 82 -11.19 11.30 -5.31
N HIS A 83 -11.80 11.34 -4.12
CA HIS A 83 -11.06 11.35 -2.86
C HIS A 83 -10.22 10.07 -2.66
N LEU A 84 -10.76 8.90 -2.97
CA LEU A 84 -10.01 7.63 -2.93
C LEU A 84 -8.83 7.64 -3.90
N HIS A 85 -9.03 8.16 -5.11
CA HIS A 85 -7.96 8.27 -6.10
C HIS A 85 -6.87 9.25 -5.67
N GLU A 86 -7.23 10.44 -5.23
CA GLU A 86 -6.28 11.45 -4.75
C GLU A 86 -5.50 10.96 -3.53
N SER A 87 -6.15 10.24 -2.60
CA SER A 87 -5.51 9.77 -1.37
C SER A 87 -4.60 8.54 -1.56
N HIS A 88 -4.92 7.63 -2.50
CA HIS A 88 -4.20 6.36 -2.62
C HIS A 88 -3.38 6.21 -3.91
N CYS A 89 -3.65 7.01 -4.95
CA CYS A 89 -3.10 6.83 -6.29
C CYS A 89 -2.26 7.99 -6.78
N GLN A 90 -2.06 9.07 -6.01
CA GLN A 90 -1.26 10.21 -6.46
C GLN A 90 0.19 9.85 -6.81
N HIS A 91 0.77 8.86 -6.13
CA HIS A 91 2.21 8.55 -6.15
C HIS A 91 2.53 7.10 -6.57
N HIS A 92 1.60 6.40 -7.22
CA HIS A 92 1.75 4.97 -7.54
C HIS A 92 2.84 4.66 -8.59
N GLU A 93 3.15 5.60 -9.50
CA GLU A 93 4.21 5.43 -10.51
C GLU A 93 5.61 5.86 -10.02
N LEU A 94 5.70 6.66 -8.94
CA LEU A 94 6.98 7.15 -8.41
C LEU A 94 8.03 6.06 -8.13
N PRO A 95 7.68 4.88 -7.55
CA PRO A 95 8.67 3.84 -7.31
C PRO A 95 9.39 3.37 -8.58
N TYR A 96 8.72 3.41 -9.74
CA TYR A 96 9.28 3.02 -11.03
C TYR A 96 10.19 4.12 -11.59
N GLU A 97 9.74 5.37 -11.58
CA GLU A 97 10.54 6.53 -12.01
C GLU A 97 11.83 6.66 -11.16
N MET A 98 11.72 6.41 -9.86
CA MET A 98 12.86 6.44 -8.95
C MET A 98 13.81 5.26 -9.17
N ALA A 99 13.28 4.08 -9.53
CA ALA A 99 14.14 2.94 -9.88
C ALA A 99 14.96 3.18 -11.16
N GLU A 100 14.41 3.92 -12.13
CA GLU A 100 15.12 4.30 -13.36
C GLU A 100 16.23 5.32 -13.10
N THR A 101 15.96 6.31 -12.23
CA THR A 101 16.89 7.42 -11.98
C THR A 101 17.93 7.13 -10.89
N LYS A 102 17.56 6.28 -9.91
CA LYS A 102 18.38 5.89 -8.76
C LYS A 102 18.25 4.38 -8.55
N PRO A 103 18.95 3.55 -9.35
CA PRO A 103 18.89 2.09 -9.22
C PRO A 103 19.28 1.68 -7.80
N ALA A 104 18.57 0.68 -7.24
CA ALA A 104 18.68 0.25 -5.85
C ALA A 104 20.13 0.20 -5.37
N ALA A 105 20.46 1.09 -4.43
CA ALA A 105 21.60 0.90 -3.54
C ALA A 105 21.25 -0.25 -2.61
N ASP A 106 22.04 -1.33 -2.66
CA ASP A 106 22.04 -2.51 -1.77
C ASP A 106 20.66 -2.98 -1.23
N PRO A 107 20.15 -4.19 -1.58
CA PRO A 107 18.93 -4.73 -0.99
C PRO A 107 18.88 -4.77 0.55
N ALA A 108 20.05 -4.71 1.22
CA ALA A 108 20.14 -4.59 2.67
C ALA A 108 19.79 -3.18 3.21
N ASP A 109 19.82 -2.15 2.36
CA ASP A 109 19.42 -0.79 2.73
C ASP A 109 17.91 -0.63 2.65
N LEU A 110 17.28 -0.60 3.81
CA LEU A 110 15.83 -0.43 3.96
C LEU A 110 15.38 1.03 3.80
N ARG A 111 16.29 2.01 3.88
CA ARG A 111 15.95 3.44 3.93
C ARG A 111 15.23 3.94 2.66
N PRO A 112 15.65 3.57 1.43
CA PRO A 112 14.94 3.97 0.22
C PRO A 112 13.51 3.41 0.17
N ALA A 113 13.34 2.14 0.57
CA ALA A 113 12.03 1.49 0.62
C ALA A 113 11.09 2.18 1.63
N LEU A 114 11.63 2.59 2.78
CA LEU A 114 10.85 3.30 3.80
C LEU A 114 10.44 4.70 3.34
N LEU A 115 11.35 5.48 2.73
CA LEU A 115 10.98 6.81 2.19
C LEU A 115 9.91 6.71 1.10
N GLN A 116 10.02 5.70 0.23
CA GLN A 116 8.99 5.46 -0.80
C GLN A 116 7.62 5.23 -0.17
N PHE A 117 7.56 4.45 0.91
CA PHE A 117 6.32 4.26 1.66
C PHE A 117 5.83 5.56 2.30
N MET A 118 6.72 6.35 2.92
CA MET A 118 6.34 7.61 3.54
C MET A 118 5.78 8.62 2.54
N ILE A 119 6.28 8.67 1.31
CA ILE A 119 5.74 9.51 0.24
C ILE A 119 4.28 9.14 -0.09
N ALA A 120 3.96 7.85 -0.09
CA ALA A 120 2.61 7.38 -0.37
C ALA A 120 1.67 7.48 0.84
N ALA A 121 2.18 7.32 2.07
CA ALA A 121 1.38 7.26 3.29
C ALA A 121 1.14 8.64 3.94
N THR A 122 1.99 9.62 3.68
CA THR A 122 1.94 10.92 4.38
C THR A 122 0.81 11.80 3.82
N PRO A 123 -0.15 12.25 4.66
CA PRO A 123 -1.23 13.14 4.22
C PRO A 123 -0.75 14.59 4.00
N LYS A 124 0.47 14.92 4.45
CA LYS A 124 1.06 16.26 4.42
C LYS A 124 1.87 16.45 3.14
N SER A 125 1.26 17.09 2.13
CA SER A 125 1.90 17.35 0.84
C SER A 125 3.20 18.16 0.92
N ASN A 126 3.36 19.02 1.93
CA ASN A 126 4.60 19.75 2.18
C ASN A 126 5.76 18.83 2.57
N VAL A 127 5.50 17.78 3.34
CA VAL A 127 6.53 16.79 3.72
C VAL A 127 6.91 15.96 2.50
N VAL A 128 5.93 15.54 1.69
CA VAL A 128 6.18 14.80 0.44
C VAL A 128 7.09 15.60 -0.51
N ASN A 129 6.76 16.87 -0.73
CA ASN A 129 7.57 17.74 -1.60
C ASN A 129 8.99 17.98 -1.04
N ASP A 130 9.14 18.07 0.28
CA ASP A 130 10.46 18.19 0.91
C ASP A 130 11.29 16.91 0.76
N ILE A 131 10.65 15.73 0.91
CA ILE A 131 11.33 14.44 0.68
C ILE A 131 11.78 14.32 -0.78
N LEU A 132 10.92 14.68 -1.73
CA LEU A 132 11.27 14.63 -3.16
C LEU A 132 12.38 15.63 -3.53
N GLY A 133 12.38 16.83 -2.93
CA GLY A 133 13.40 17.85 -3.16
C GLY A 133 14.75 17.55 -2.51
N ASN A 134 14.74 16.96 -1.30
CA ASN A 134 15.92 16.73 -0.46
C ASN A 134 16.15 15.25 -0.15
N TYR A 135 15.86 14.37 -1.10
CA TYR A 135 15.85 12.91 -0.90
C TYR A 135 17.13 12.35 -0.28
N ASP A 136 18.29 12.73 -0.83
CA ASP A 136 19.59 12.22 -0.36
C ASP A 136 19.96 12.77 1.03
N GLU A 137 19.45 13.95 1.40
CA GLU A 137 19.65 14.51 2.74
C GLU A 137 18.85 13.74 3.79
N HIS A 138 17.59 13.41 3.49
CA HIS A 138 16.76 12.57 4.36
C HIS A 138 17.33 11.17 4.54
N LEU A 139 17.84 10.54 3.47
CA LEU A 139 18.54 9.26 3.55
C LEU A 139 19.73 9.27 4.51
N ASN A 140 20.50 10.36 4.50
CA ASN A 140 21.69 10.50 5.35
C ASN A 140 21.36 10.84 6.81
N LYS A 141 20.20 11.46 7.08
CA LYS A 141 19.74 11.76 8.43
C LYS A 141 19.17 10.53 9.16
N MET A 142 18.65 9.55 8.42
CA MET A 142 18.13 8.32 8.99
C MET A 142 19.26 7.45 9.55
N SER A 143 19.12 7.03 10.80
CA SER A 143 20.04 6.11 11.45
C SER A 143 19.36 4.77 11.71
N ILE A 144 20.06 3.68 11.39
CA ILE A 144 19.57 2.31 11.58
C ILE A 144 20.24 1.74 12.82
N THR A 145 19.44 1.29 13.78
CA THR A 145 19.88 0.61 15.00
C THR A 145 19.37 -0.83 14.98
N GLY A 146 20.26 -1.81 14.98
CA GLY A 146 19.88 -3.23 15.04
C GLY A 146 19.75 -3.73 16.48
N SER A 147 18.59 -4.28 16.85
CA SER A 147 18.47 -5.04 18.09
C SER A 147 18.72 -6.51 17.79
N HIS A 148 19.90 -7.01 18.17
CA HIS A 148 20.19 -8.43 18.14
C HIS A 148 19.95 -9.02 19.53
N HIS A 149 18.97 -9.91 19.65
CA HIS A 149 18.86 -10.75 20.83
C HIS A 149 19.83 -11.92 20.67
N PHE A 150 20.84 -12.00 21.55
CA PHE A 150 21.75 -13.16 21.62
C PHE A 150 21.08 -14.39 22.26
N ALA A 151 19.80 -14.29 22.61
CA ALA A 151 19.01 -15.42 23.06
C ALA A 151 18.55 -16.24 21.85
N PRO A 152 18.50 -17.59 21.93
CA PRO A 152 17.94 -18.45 20.89
C PRO A 152 16.41 -18.34 20.92
N THR A 153 15.89 -17.16 20.64
CA THR A 153 14.47 -16.89 20.40
C THR A 153 14.25 -16.91 18.90
N ASP A 154 13.19 -17.59 18.45
CA ASP A 154 12.79 -17.71 17.05
C ASP A 154 12.28 -16.38 16.45
N ASP A 155 12.53 -15.27 17.14
CA ASP A 155 12.07 -13.94 16.78
C ASP A 155 12.96 -13.35 15.67
N PRO A 156 12.37 -12.78 14.61
CA PRO A 156 13.13 -12.19 13.52
C PRO A 156 13.99 -11.03 14.02
N ALA A 157 15.18 -10.87 13.44
CA ALA A 157 16.05 -9.74 13.74
C ALA A 157 15.35 -8.43 13.36
N HIS A 158 15.06 -7.60 14.36
CA HIS A 158 14.42 -6.32 14.19
C HIS A 158 15.45 -5.20 14.05
N LEU A 159 15.24 -4.35 13.06
CA LEU A 159 15.97 -3.11 12.83
C LEU A 159 15.04 -1.95 13.21
N PHE A 160 15.59 -0.94 13.88
CA PHE A 160 14.89 0.29 14.20
C PHE A 160 15.48 1.42 13.38
N VAL A 161 14.62 2.27 12.83
CA VAL A 161 15.01 3.41 12.01
C VAL A 161 14.56 4.68 12.70
N ASP A 162 15.54 5.49 13.08
CA ASP A 162 15.31 6.79 13.69
C ASP A 162 15.36 7.91 12.63
N ASN A 163 14.78 9.07 12.97
CA ASN A 163 14.70 10.27 12.13
C ASN A 163 13.95 10.08 10.80
N VAL A 164 12.92 9.24 10.81
CA VAL A 164 12.03 9.07 9.67
C VAL A 164 11.04 10.27 9.63
N PRO A 165 10.82 10.91 8.48
CA PRO A 165 9.88 12.01 8.38
C PRO A 165 8.45 11.61 8.78
N ASP A 166 7.75 12.50 9.50
CA ASP A 166 6.34 12.35 9.90
C ASP A 166 5.99 11.15 10.81
N THR A 167 6.98 10.44 11.36
CA THR A 167 6.76 9.38 12.36
C THR A 167 6.83 9.92 13.79
N VAL A 168 6.08 9.28 14.70
CA VAL A 168 6.08 9.62 16.13
C VAL A 168 7.18 8.88 16.87
N ASN A 169 7.37 7.60 16.52
CA ASN A 169 8.36 6.70 17.11
C ASN A 169 9.30 6.15 16.02
N PRO A 170 10.44 5.56 16.43
CA PRO A 170 11.33 4.86 15.51
C PRO A 170 10.59 3.75 14.77
N VAL A 171 10.79 3.65 13.47
CA VAL A 171 10.13 2.63 12.64
C VAL A 171 10.79 1.29 12.87
N LYS A 172 10.00 0.29 13.20
CA LYS A 172 10.48 -1.09 13.32
C LYS A 172 10.40 -1.77 11.95
N ALA A 173 11.51 -2.36 11.53
CA ALA A 173 11.69 -3.01 10.24
C ALA A 173 12.20 -4.44 10.42
N HIS A 174 11.72 -5.37 9.61
CA HIS A 174 12.31 -6.69 9.49
C HIS A 174 12.12 -7.24 8.08
N LEU A 175 13.00 -8.15 7.68
CA LEU A 175 12.96 -8.77 6.36
C LEU A 175 12.00 -9.96 6.39
N ALA A 176 11.14 -10.07 5.39
CA ALA A 176 10.16 -11.14 5.28
C ALA A 176 9.93 -11.53 3.81
N TYR A 177 9.24 -12.66 3.60
CA TYR A 177 8.75 -13.05 2.28
C TYR A 177 7.23 -12.93 2.24
N VAL A 178 6.69 -12.32 1.19
CA VAL A 178 5.26 -12.22 0.93
C VAL A 178 4.92 -12.96 -0.35
N GLN A 179 3.83 -13.72 -0.33
CA GLN A 179 3.30 -14.39 -1.52
C GLN A 179 2.51 -13.39 -2.35
N VAL A 180 2.92 -13.22 -3.60
CA VAL A 180 2.21 -12.38 -4.57
C VAL A 180 1.75 -13.27 -5.74
N PRO A 181 0.49 -13.14 -6.20
CA PRO A 181 0.02 -13.88 -7.36
C PRO A 181 0.83 -13.55 -8.62
N THR A 182 1.11 -14.56 -9.44
CA THR A 182 1.65 -14.34 -10.79
C THR A 182 0.61 -13.67 -11.68
N GLU A 183 1.06 -13.05 -12.78
CA GLU A 183 0.19 -12.42 -13.78
C GLU A 183 -0.90 -13.39 -14.27
N ASP A 184 -0.52 -14.65 -14.49
CA ASP A 184 -1.41 -15.75 -14.87
C ASP A 184 -2.49 -16.08 -13.82
N GLY A 185 -2.34 -15.62 -12.56
CA GLY A 185 -3.23 -15.91 -11.43
C GLY A 185 -3.25 -17.38 -10.98
N ARG A 186 -2.47 -18.25 -11.63
CA ARG A 186 -2.44 -19.70 -11.39
C ARG A 186 -1.41 -20.13 -10.34
N SER A 187 -0.42 -19.29 -10.08
CA SER A 187 0.63 -19.55 -9.09
C SER A 187 0.86 -18.32 -8.21
N THR A 188 1.58 -18.54 -7.12
CA THR A 188 2.11 -17.49 -6.26
C THR A 188 3.62 -17.53 -6.33
N GLU A 189 4.24 -16.36 -6.22
CA GLU A 189 5.68 -16.20 -6.13
C GLU A 189 6.04 -15.55 -4.80
N LEU A 190 7.17 -15.93 -4.22
CA LEU A 190 7.69 -15.31 -3.01
C LEU A 190 8.51 -14.08 -3.38
N GLN A 191 8.08 -12.92 -2.88
CA GLN A 191 8.85 -11.69 -2.98
C GLN A 191 9.49 -11.35 -1.65
N LEU A 192 10.75 -10.96 -1.70
CA LEU A 192 11.47 -10.42 -0.57
C LEU A 192 10.98 -8.99 -0.29
N VAL A 193 10.52 -8.77 0.93
CA VAL A 193 9.98 -7.50 1.39
C VAL A 193 10.61 -7.04 2.68
N TRP A 194 10.68 -5.73 2.85
CA TRP A 194 10.77 -5.09 4.15
C TRP A 194 9.37 -4.92 4.71
N LYS A 195 9.15 -5.48 5.91
CA LYS A 195 7.98 -5.22 6.72
C LYS A 195 8.28 -4.08 7.68
N PHE A 196 7.52 -2.99 7.56
CA PHE A 196 7.64 -1.80 8.38
C PHE A 196 6.42 -1.67 9.29
N GLU A 197 6.67 -1.42 10.58
CA GLU A 197 5.66 -0.93 11.53
C GLU A 197 5.89 0.57 11.71
N VAL A 198 5.03 1.38 11.10
CA VAL A 198 5.13 2.84 11.06
C VAL A 198 4.02 3.45 11.91
N GLU A 199 4.42 4.07 13.01
CA GLU A 199 3.52 4.83 13.87
C GLU A 199 3.54 6.31 13.48
N MET A 200 2.39 6.79 13.00
CA MET A 200 2.14 8.19 12.69
C MET A 200 1.20 8.80 13.75
N GLN A 201 0.95 10.11 13.67
CA GLN A 201 0.16 10.81 14.68
C GLN A 201 -1.25 10.23 14.87
N ASN A 202 -1.92 9.88 13.77
CA ASN A 202 -3.31 9.41 13.80
C ASN A 202 -3.47 7.96 13.33
N ASN A 203 -2.45 7.39 12.68
CA ASN A 203 -2.52 6.11 12.02
C ASN A 203 -1.34 5.22 12.41
N TRP A 204 -1.55 3.91 12.40
CA TRP A 204 -0.47 2.95 12.62
C TRP A 204 -0.49 1.93 11.49
N TYR A 205 0.52 2.00 10.63
CA TYR A 205 0.63 1.16 9.47
C TYR A 205 1.57 -0.03 9.70
N GLU A 206 1.15 -1.21 9.29
CA GLU A 206 2.04 -2.33 8.95
C GLU A 206 2.12 -2.42 7.42
N ALA A 207 3.27 -2.09 6.85
CA ALA A 207 3.47 -2.05 5.41
C ALA A 207 4.49 -3.10 4.95
N SER A 208 4.19 -3.79 3.86
CA SER A 208 5.09 -4.71 3.17
C SER A 208 5.55 -4.09 1.86
N VAL A 209 6.82 -3.73 1.78
CA VAL A 209 7.43 -3.04 0.64
C VAL A 209 8.53 -3.89 0.03
N SER A 210 8.62 -3.96 -1.30
CA SER A 210 9.68 -4.73 -1.98
C SER A 210 11.08 -4.30 -1.51
N ALA A 211 11.90 -5.26 -1.11
CA ALA A 211 13.27 -5.01 -0.66
C ALA A 211 14.19 -4.55 -1.80
N ILE A 212 13.86 -4.92 -3.03
CA ILE A 212 14.62 -4.57 -4.23
C ILE A 212 13.82 -3.53 -5.03
N ALA A 213 14.51 -2.58 -5.66
CA ALA A 213 13.89 -1.65 -6.62
C ALA A 213 13.03 -2.43 -7.64
N PRO A 214 11.80 -1.98 -7.94
CA PRO A 214 11.27 -0.63 -7.71
C PRO A 214 10.48 -0.45 -6.38
N HIS A 215 10.98 -0.90 -5.22
CA HIS A 215 10.46 -0.61 -3.86
C HIS A 215 8.95 -0.45 -3.74
N ARG A 216 8.22 -1.36 -4.39
CA ARG A 216 6.77 -1.29 -4.53
C ARG A 216 6.07 -1.63 -3.24
N ILE A 217 4.97 -0.94 -2.97
CA ILE A 217 4.08 -1.28 -1.86
C ILE A 217 3.24 -2.50 -2.29
N ILE A 218 3.38 -3.60 -1.56
CA ILE A 218 2.66 -4.84 -1.85
C ILE A 218 1.37 -4.93 -1.02
N SER A 219 1.46 -4.54 0.25
CA SER A 219 0.33 -4.59 1.18
C SER A 219 0.53 -3.57 2.29
N VAL A 220 -0.57 -2.98 2.75
CA VAL A 220 -0.61 -2.05 3.88
C VAL A 220 -1.80 -2.45 4.74
N VAL A 221 -1.57 -2.54 6.04
CA VAL A 221 -2.60 -2.75 7.05
C VAL A 221 -2.59 -1.52 7.96
N ASP A 222 -3.74 -0.88 8.13
CA ASP A 222 -3.92 0.20 9.10
C ASP A 222 -4.57 -0.36 10.36
N TRP A 223 -3.85 -0.30 11.48
CA TRP A 223 -4.32 -0.74 12.79
C TRP A 223 -5.19 0.31 13.49
N ALA A 224 -5.11 1.58 13.07
CA ALA A 224 -5.87 2.68 13.65
C ALA A 224 -7.18 2.90 12.88
N SER A 225 -8.16 2.02 13.07
CA SER A 225 -9.45 2.19 12.40
C SER A 225 -10.39 3.12 13.17
N ASN A 226 -10.62 4.32 12.63
CA ASN A 226 -11.81 5.12 12.95
C ASN A 226 -12.92 4.77 11.94
N ALA A 227 -13.62 3.66 12.17
CA ALA A 227 -14.78 3.31 11.35
C ALA A 227 -15.91 4.33 11.53
N LEU A 228 -16.28 5.03 10.46
CA LEU A 228 -17.53 5.79 10.42
C LEU A 228 -18.69 4.80 10.49
N ILE A 229 -19.33 4.71 11.66
CA ILE A 229 -20.55 3.93 11.82
C ILE A 229 -21.61 4.58 10.91
N PRO A 230 -22.21 3.86 9.93
CA PRO A 230 -23.29 4.42 9.13
C PRO A 230 -24.44 4.79 10.07
N MET A 231 -24.71 6.09 10.21
CA MET A 231 -25.86 6.57 10.95
C MET A 231 -27.11 6.25 10.12
N TYR A 232 -27.95 5.35 10.61
CA TYR A 232 -29.28 5.15 10.04
C TYR A 232 -30.12 6.40 10.32
N ASP A 233 -30.60 7.05 9.25
CA ASP A 233 -31.61 8.10 9.34
C ASP A 233 -32.90 7.47 9.88
N THR A 234 -33.15 7.68 11.17
CA THR A 234 -34.38 7.26 11.83
C THR A 234 -35.48 8.23 11.45
N LYS A 235 -36.04 8.06 10.24
CA LYS A 235 -37.33 8.67 9.90
C LYS A 235 -38.39 8.11 10.84
N SER A 236 -38.72 8.91 11.86
CA SER A 236 -39.84 8.71 12.76
C SER A 236 -41.14 8.72 11.96
N TYR A 237 -41.68 7.54 11.65
CA TYR A 237 -43.09 7.42 11.33
C TYR A 237 -43.88 7.60 12.63
N GLY A 238 -44.38 8.82 12.83
CA GLY A 238 -45.38 9.12 13.85
C GLY A 238 -46.66 8.36 13.54
N ILE A 239 -47.15 7.64 14.56
CA ILE A 239 -48.49 7.04 14.63
C ILE A 239 -49.49 8.17 14.94
#